data_AF-A0A7Y7DFE6-F1
#
_entry.id   AF-A0A7Y7DFE6-F1
#
_cell.length_a   1.000
_cell.length_b   1.000
_cell.length_c   1.000
_cell.angle_alpha   90.00
_cell.angle_beta   90.00
_cell.angle_gamma   90.00
#
_symmetry.space_group_name_H-M   'P 1'
#
loop_
_entity.id
_entity.type
_entity.pdbx_description
1 polymer ?
#
loop_
_entity_poly.entity_id
_entity_poly.type
_entity_poly.pdbx_seq_one_letter_code
_entity_poly.pdbx_strand_id
1 'polypeptide(L)'
;KSFRNQSLDTLALAVRIEHGPHVNWHEISMREYNLDALCERYQISTDDRHTAGGDAFLTAQLLLKLLKLADRKGISTYGQLFN
;
A
#
# COMPACT_ATOMS: atom_id res chain seq x y z
N LYS A 1 8.41 17.61 2.98
CA LYS A 1 8.78 17.34 4.39
C LYS A 1 9.61 16.06 4.37
N SER A 2 10.88 16.07 4.78
CA SER A 2 11.73 14.86 4.74
C SER A 2 11.73 14.19 6.11
N PHE A 3 11.27 12.94 6.17
CA PHE A 3 11.35 12.14 7.39
C PHE A 3 12.76 11.56 7.52
N ARG A 4 13.32 11.57 8.73
CA ARG A 4 14.65 10.99 8.99
C ARG A 4 14.67 9.47 8.89
N ASN A 5 13.50 8.84 9.03
CA ASN A 5 13.32 7.40 8.93
C ASN A 5 12.70 7.04 7.59
N GLN A 6 13.01 5.84 7.09
CA GLN A 6 12.32 5.28 5.94
C GLN A 6 10.82 5.11 6.25
N SER A 7 9.98 5.73 5.42
CA SER A 7 8.53 5.58 5.45
C SER A 7 8.08 4.70 4.29
N LEU A 8 7.26 3.71 4.59
CA LEU A 8 6.62 2.87 3.59
C LEU A 8 5.20 3.37 3.36
N ASP A 9 4.95 3.88 2.16
CA ASP A 9 3.62 4.28 1.72
C ASP A 9 2.88 3.07 1.13
N THR A 10 1.73 2.72 1.68
CA THR A 10 0.93 1.56 1.25
C THR A 10 0.34 1.75 -0.14
N LEU A 11 0.02 2.98 -0.54
CA LEU A 11 -0.40 3.30 -1.91
C LEU A 11 0.75 2.94 -2.86
N ALA A 12 1.95 3.43 -2.55
CA ALA A 12 3.11 3.21 -3.40
C ALA A 12 3.48 1.72 -3.49
N LEU A 13 3.41 1.00 -2.37
CA LEU A 13 3.64 -0.43 -2.31
C LEU A 13 2.59 -1.21 -3.13
N ALA A 14 1.31 -0.84 -3.07
CA ALA A 14 0.26 -1.48 -3.86
C ALA A 14 0.51 -1.33 -5.37
N VAL A 15 0.80 -0.12 -5.84
CA VAL A 15 1.14 0.13 -7.25
C VAL A 15 2.35 -0.69 -7.67
N ARG A 16 3.42 -0.71 -6.85
CA ARG A 16 4.64 -1.48 -7.14
C ARG A 16 4.37 -2.98 -7.20
N ILE A 17 3.55 -3.53 -6.30
CA ILE A 17 3.20 -4.95 -6.31
C ILE A 17 2.42 -5.31 -7.56
N GLU A 18 1.52 -4.45 -8.02
CA GLU A 18 0.61 -4.72 -9.13
C GLU A 18 1.27 -4.48 -10.50
N HIS A 19 2.02 -3.38 -10.66
CA HIS A 19 2.62 -2.98 -11.94
C HIS A 19 4.13 -3.22 -12.04
N GLY A 20 4.80 -3.52 -10.93
CA GLY A 20 6.25 -3.72 -10.86
C GLY A 20 7.03 -2.45 -10.50
N PRO A 21 8.36 -2.57 -10.34
CA PRO A 21 9.22 -1.48 -9.83
C PRO A 21 9.46 -0.33 -10.82
N HIS A 22 9.23 -0.55 -12.12
CA HIS A 22 9.47 0.43 -13.18
C HIS A 22 8.18 1.06 -13.72
N VAL A 23 7.11 1.04 -12.92
CA VAL A 23 5.82 1.62 -13.28
C VAL A 23 5.94 3.09 -13.66
N ASN A 24 5.26 3.49 -14.74
CA ASN A 24 5.10 4.90 -15.08
C ASN A 24 3.95 5.50 -14.25
N TRP A 25 4.29 6.32 -13.26
CA TRP A 25 3.31 6.97 -12.38
C TRP A 25 2.30 7.86 -13.09
N HIS A 26 2.62 8.35 -14.30
CA HIS A 26 1.67 9.13 -15.09
C HIS A 26 0.51 8.31 -15.67
N GLU A 27 0.67 6.99 -15.74
CA GLU A 27 -0.37 6.06 -16.22
C GLU A 27 -1.24 5.54 -15.07
N ILE A 28 -0.86 5.82 -13.82
CA ILE A 28 -1.56 5.33 -12.63
C ILE A 28 -2.66 6.31 -12.22
N SER A 29 -3.90 5.82 -12.22
CA SER A 29 -5.04 6.56 -11.71
C SER A 29 -4.99 6.62 -10.18
N MET A 30 -4.60 7.78 -9.62
CA MET A 30 -4.55 7.97 -8.16
C MET A 30 -5.91 7.75 -7.48
N ARG A 31 -7.03 7.88 -8.21
CA ARG A 31 -8.37 7.56 -7.69
C ARG A 31 -8.56 6.07 -7.45
N GLU A 32 -7.96 5.22 -8.28
CA GLU A 32 -8.04 3.76 -8.13
C GLU A 32 -7.13 3.21 -7.03
N TYR A 33 -6.24 4.05 -6.49
CA TYR A 33 -5.32 3.70 -5.42
C TYR A 33 -5.53 4.51 -4.15
N ASN A 34 -6.69 5.18 -4.01
CA ASN A 34 -7.08 5.74 -2.73
C ASN A 34 -7.39 4.59 -1.74
N LEU A 35 -7.43 4.92 -0.44
CA LEU A 35 -7.61 3.92 0.61
C LEU A 35 -8.93 3.14 0.47
N ASP A 36 -10.03 3.75 -0.01
CA ASP A 36 -11.31 3.06 -0.20
C ASP A 36 -11.23 2.03 -1.34
N ALA A 37 -10.67 2.44 -2.48
CA ALA A 37 -10.48 1.57 -3.64
C ALA A 37 -9.55 0.39 -3.32
N LEU A 38 -8.50 0.63 -2.52
CA LEU A 38 -7.61 -0.42 -2.05
C LEU A 38 -8.32 -1.34 -1.04
N CYS A 39 -9.07 -0.80 -0.08
CA CYS A 39 -9.84 -1.61 0.86
C CYS A 39 -10.84 -2.53 0.13
N GLU A 40 -11.55 -2.02 -0.87
CA GLU A 40 -12.45 -2.81 -1.71
C GLU A 40 -11.69 -3.92 -2.46
N ARG A 41 -10.63 -3.56 -3.18
CA ARG A 41 -9.81 -4.50 -3.98
C ARG A 41 -9.22 -5.63 -3.12
N TYR A 42 -8.77 -5.29 -1.91
CA TYR A 42 -8.14 -6.23 -1.00
C TYR A 42 -9.13 -6.86 -0.01
N GLN A 43 -10.44 -6.66 -0.17
CA GLN A 43 -11.49 -7.23 0.67
C GLN A 43 -11.24 -6.92 2.17
N ILE A 44 -11.18 -5.63 2.51
CA ILE A 44 -11.03 -5.10 3.87
C ILE A 44 -12.30 -4.33 4.20
N SER A 45 -12.96 -4.68 5.31
CA SER A 45 -14.13 -3.94 5.80
C SER A 45 -13.72 -2.52 6.18
N THR A 46 -14.47 -1.52 5.73
CA THR A 46 -14.17 -0.08 5.91
C THR A 46 -14.92 0.52 7.10
N ASP A 47 -15.12 -0.26 8.16
CA ASP A 47 -15.74 0.22 9.39
C ASP A 47 -14.93 1.38 10.00
N ASP A 48 -15.62 2.38 10.55
CA ASP A 48 -15.02 3.60 11.16
C ASP A 48 -14.10 4.44 10.24
N ARG A 49 -14.25 4.30 8.91
CA ARG A 49 -13.58 5.16 7.93
C ARG A 49 -13.87 6.64 8.18
N HIS A 50 -12.90 7.49 7.81
CA HIS A 50 -12.92 8.95 8.00
C HIS A 50 -12.63 9.40 9.44
N THR A 51 -12.18 8.48 10.28
CA THR A 51 -11.49 8.78 11.53
C THR A 51 -10.00 8.51 11.39
N ALA A 52 -9.15 9.26 12.10
CA ALA A 52 -7.71 9.01 12.05
C ALA A 52 -7.35 7.60 12.54
N GLY A 53 -8.07 7.10 13.55
CA GLY A 53 -7.90 5.74 14.08
C GLY A 53 -8.35 4.66 13.10
N GLY A 54 -9.54 4.83 12.51
CA GLY A 54 -10.07 3.92 11.50
C GLY A 54 -9.17 3.86 10.28
N ASP A 55 -8.78 4.99 9.71
CA ASP A 55 -7.89 5.05 8.54
C ASP A 55 -6.52 4.41 8.84
N ALA A 56 -5.97 4.58 10.04
CA ALA A 56 -4.74 3.91 10.46
C ALA A 56 -4.91 2.39 10.57
N PHE A 57 -6.05 1.93 11.13
CA PHE A 57 -6.37 0.52 11.24
C PHE A 57 -6.55 -0.14 9.86
N LEU A 58 -7.29 0.51 8.96
CA LEU A 58 -7.46 0.05 7.57
C LEU A 58 -6.13 -0.01 6.83
N THR A 59 -5.28 1.00 7.00
CA THR A 59 -3.92 1.04 6.42
C THR A 59 -3.05 -0.10 6.94
N ALA A 60 -3.13 -0.43 8.24
CA ALA A 60 -2.39 -1.54 8.83
C ALA A 60 -2.85 -2.90 8.28
N GLN A 61 -4.16 -3.10 8.15
CA GLN A 61 -4.71 -4.31 7.52
C GLN A 61 -4.27 -4.45 6.06
N LEU A 62 -4.32 -3.35 5.31
CA LEU A 62 -3.84 -3.29 3.94
C LEU A 62 -2.35 -3.65 3.85
N LEU A 63 -1.52 -3.08 4.71
CA LEU A 63 -0.09 -3.36 4.77
C LEU A 63 0.18 -4.86 4.95
N LEU A 64 -0.51 -5.55 5.85
CA LEU A 64 -0.35 -6.99 6.07
C LEU A 64 -0.65 -7.81 4.80
N LYS A 65 -1.71 -7.45 4.06
CA LYS A 65 -2.06 -8.11 2.80
C LYS A 65 -1.00 -7.85 1.72
N LEU A 66 -0.53 -6.60 1.59
CA LEU A 66 0.52 -6.23 0.66
C LEU A 66 1.84 -6.96 0.96
N LEU A 67 2.25 -7.04 2.22
CA LEU A 67 3.45 -7.80 2.62
C LEU A 67 3.34 -9.27 2.25
N LYS A 68 2.15 -9.89 2.37
CA LYS A 68 1.99 -11.29 1.95
C LYS A 68 2.10 -11.47 0.44
N LEU A 69 1.67 -10.48 -0.35
CA LEU A 69 1.84 -10.49 -1.80
C LEU A 69 3.27 -10.19 -2.23
N ALA A 70 3.95 -9.28 -1.52
CA ALA A 70 5.36 -8.97 -1.71
C ALA A 70 6.22 -10.23 -1.50
N ASP A 71 5.98 -10.98 -0.41
CA ASP A 71 6.61 -12.26 -0.10
C ASP A 71 6.46 -13.26 -1.25
N ARG A 72 5.24 -13.42 -1.80
CA ARG A 72 4.97 -14.28 -2.97
C ARG A 72 5.70 -13.83 -4.24
N LYS A 73 6.08 -12.56 -4.33
CA LYS A 73 6.85 -11.96 -5.45
C LYS A 73 8.36 -11.93 -5.18
N GLY A 74 8.83 -12.56 -4.10
CA GLY A 74 10.26 -12.64 -3.77
C GLY A 74 10.80 -11.43 -2.99
N ILE A 75 9.92 -10.52 -2.55
CA ILE A 75 10.27 -9.40 -1.66
C ILE A 75 10.10 -9.89 -0.22
N SER A 76 11.15 -10.47 0.34
CA SER A 76 11.12 -11.14 1.64
C SER A 76 11.88 -10.39 2.75
N THR A 77 12.55 -9.29 2.40
CA THR A 77 13.32 -8.50 3.35
C THR A 77 12.84 -7.06 3.40
N TYR A 78 13.06 -6.40 4.54
CA TYR A 78 12.71 -5.00 4.74
C TYR A 78 13.33 -4.09 3.67
N GLY A 79 14.61 -4.27 3.33
CA GLY A 79 15.29 -3.45 2.32
C GLY A 79 14.67 -3.56 0.93
N GLN A 80 14.20 -4.75 0.55
CA GLN A 80 13.57 -4.96 -0.76
C GLN A 80 12.21 -4.26 -0.89
N LEU A 81 11.57 -3.83 0.22
CA LEU A 81 10.35 -3.01 0.16
C LEU A 81 10.59 -1.63 -0.43
N PHE A 82 11.85 -1.18 -0.52
CA PHE A 82 12.23 0.15 -1.00
C PHE A 82 13.04 0.16 -2.30
N ASN A 83 13.48 -1.00 -2.79
CA ASN A 83 14.42 -1.14 -3.92
C ASN A 83 13.77 -1.47 -5.26
#